data_AF-A0A2A5CBW6-F1
#
_entry.id   AF-A0A2A5CBW6-F1
#
_cell.length_a   1.000
_cell.length_b   1.000
_cell.length_c   1.000
_cell.angle_alpha   90.00
_cell.angle_beta   90.00
_cell.angle_gamma   90.00
#
_symmetry.space_group_name_H-M   'P 1'
#
loop_
_entity.id
_entity.type
_entity.pdbx_description
1 polymer ?
#
loop_
_entity_poly.entity_id
_entity_poly.type
_entity_poly.pdbx_seq_one_letter_code
_entity_poly.pdbx_strand_id
1 'polypeptide(L)'
;MNTESLNESLVFEGRLPLSFHSINCFPEKDELMLINEKNENILKTSISLHEAIDLDEHDEVAVELKKLDQKMDLLLDMIGELLTQKNDSPEKVSIRLTAHSLACESKKLVKLVDKQTTKKVKICLYINPSIPSALNLFGEVKLCENIDTIDNSFDVEAIVSNMIVVNFFGLSQAVKDQLEKIIFRHHRKIIARERAFKDS
;
A
#
# COMPACT_ATOMS: atom_id res chain seq x y z
N MET A 1 -20.99 -27.47 6.79
CA MET A 1 -21.34 -26.09 7.20
C MET A 1 -20.23 -25.59 8.10
N ASN A 2 -19.78 -24.33 7.87
CA ASN A 2 -18.60 -23.62 8.38
C ASN A 2 -17.31 -23.99 7.60
N THR A 3 -16.99 -23.47 6.41
CA THR A 3 -16.82 -22.08 5.91
C THR A 3 -15.96 -21.18 6.81
N GLU A 4 -14.69 -21.11 6.41
CA GLU A 4 -13.87 -19.88 6.32
C GLU A 4 -13.40 -19.24 7.62
N SER A 5 -12.41 -19.87 8.24
CA SER A 5 -11.38 -19.15 9.02
C SER A 5 -10.35 -18.53 8.06
N LEU A 6 -10.73 -17.50 7.29
CA LEU A 6 -9.79 -16.65 6.53
C LEU A 6 -9.11 -15.61 7.46
N ASN A 7 -8.50 -16.07 8.55
CA ASN A 7 -7.58 -15.27 9.36
C ASN A 7 -6.12 -15.67 9.09
N GLU A 8 -5.81 -16.09 7.87
CA GLU A 8 -4.48 -15.81 7.33
C GLU A 8 -4.43 -14.30 7.12
N SER A 9 -3.65 -13.61 7.96
CA SER A 9 -3.54 -12.15 7.99
C SER A 9 -3.41 -11.61 6.56
N LEU A 10 -4.40 -10.83 6.10
CA LEU A 10 -4.41 -10.28 4.75
C LEU A 10 -3.21 -9.35 4.60
N VAL A 11 -2.26 -9.79 3.79
CA VAL A 11 -0.97 -9.16 3.64
C VAL A 11 -0.71 -8.90 2.16
N PHE A 12 -0.38 -7.65 1.84
CA PHE A 12 0.15 -7.31 0.53
C PHE A 12 1.66 -7.51 0.55
N GLU A 13 2.15 -8.40 -0.31
CA GLU A 13 3.58 -8.55 -0.58
C GLU A 13 3.90 -8.03 -1.99
N GLY A 14 4.93 -7.21 -2.09
CA GLY A 14 5.35 -6.64 -3.36
C GLY A 14 6.45 -5.61 -3.24
N ARG A 15 6.82 -5.00 -4.37
CA ARG A 15 7.78 -3.90 -4.43
C ARG A 15 7.07 -2.60 -4.77
N LEU A 16 7.00 -1.68 -3.81
CA LEU A 16 6.40 -0.37 -4.00
C LEU A 16 7.42 0.75 -3.78
N PRO A 17 7.30 1.88 -4.52
CA PRO A 17 8.09 3.08 -4.23
C PRO A 17 7.71 3.62 -2.85
N LEU A 18 8.70 3.79 -1.98
CA LEU A 18 8.46 4.42 -0.68
C LEU A 18 9.63 5.28 -0.20
N SER A 19 9.28 6.31 0.57
CA SER A 19 10.25 7.14 1.27
C SER A 19 9.86 7.32 2.74
N PHE A 20 10.88 7.51 3.57
CA PHE A 20 10.74 7.67 5.02
C PHE A 20 11.37 9.00 5.45
N HIS A 21 10.69 9.68 6.36
CA HIS A 21 11.15 10.91 6.97
C HIS A 21 10.98 10.81 8.49
N SER A 22 12.05 11.06 9.25
CA SER A 22 11.95 11.13 10.71
C SER A 22 11.17 12.37 11.12
N ILE A 23 10.25 12.21 12.07
CA ILE A 23 9.46 13.30 12.62
C ILE A 23 9.62 13.36 14.15
N ASN A 24 9.53 14.55 14.71
CA ASN A 24 9.68 14.77 16.15
C ASN A 24 8.37 14.50 16.91
N CYS A 25 7.24 14.86 16.31
CA CYS A 25 5.90 14.67 16.84
C CYS A 25 4.96 14.17 15.74
N PHE A 26 3.90 13.47 16.16
CA PHE A 26 2.81 13.14 15.24
C PHE A 26 2.02 14.40 14.90
N PRO A 27 1.41 14.47 13.70
CA PRO A 27 0.52 15.57 13.35
C PRO A 27 -0.64 15.66 14.35
N GLU A 28 -1.20 16.86 14.48
CA GLU A 28 -2.37 17.08 15.34
C GLU A 28 -3.63 16.41 14.76
N LYS A 29 -4.70 16.32 15.57
CA LYS A 29 -5.93 15.62 15.16
C LYS A 29 -6.55 16.19 13.89
N ASP A 30 -6.58 17.51 13.76
CA ASP A 30 -7.17 18.19 12.61
C ASP A 30 -6.32 17.96 11.34
N GLU A 31 -5.00 17.97 11.47
CA GLU A 31 -4.08 17.63 10.38
C GLU A 31 -4.22 16.17 9.97
N LEU A 32 -4.31 15.24 10.94
CA LEU A 32 -4.53 13.82 10.68
C LEU A 32 -5.86 13.59 9.98
N MET A 33 -6.92 14.31 10.32
CA MET A 33 -8.21 14.20 9.63
C MET A 33 -8.07 14.56 8.15
N LEU A 34 -7.42 15.68 7.83
CA LEU A 34 -7.21 16.12 6.45
C LEU A 34 -6.31 15.17 5.65
N ILE A 35 -5.30 14.60 6.32
CA ILE A 35 -4.42 13.60 5.70
C ILE A 35 -5.17 12.29 5.43
N ASN A 36 -6.01 11.84 6.37
CA ASN A 36 -6.83 10.64 6.18
C ASN A 36 -7.83 10.81 5.04
N GLU A 37 -8.48 11.97 4.92
CA GLU A 37 -9.39 12.26 3.81
C GLU A 37 -8.67 12.20 2.45
N LYS A 38 -7.47 12.80 2.37
CA LYS A 38 -6.63 12.72 1.16
C LYS A 38 -6.22 11.29 0.84
N ASN A 39 -5.76 10.54 1.84
CA ASN A 39 -5.39 9.14 1.67
C ASN A 39 -6.59 8.32 1.20
N GLU A 40 -7.75 8.49 1.82
CA GLU A 40 -8.99 7.80 1.44
C GLU A 40 -9.36 8.08 -0.02
N ASN A 41 -9.29 9.33 -0.46
CA ASN A 41 -9.55 9.69 -1.85
C ASN A 41 -8.58 9.01 -2.82
N ILE A 42 -7.27 9.02 -2.52
CA ILE A 42 -6.26 8.33 -3.35
C ILE A 42 -6.58 6.82 -3.45
N LEU A 43 -6.94 6.21 -2.32
CA LEU A 43 -7.27 4.78 -2.27
C LEU A 43 -8.53 4.46 -3.08
N LYS A 44 -9.59 5.24 -2.92
CA LYS A 44 -10.83 5.10 -3.71
C LYS A 44 -10.56 5.23 -5.19
N THR A 45 -9.86 6.28 -5.62
CA THR A 45 -9.48 6.47 -7.02
C THR A 45 -8.66 5.30 -7.53
N SER A 46 -7.71 4.79 -6.74
CA SER A 46 -6.91 3.62 -7.11
C SER A 46 -7.73 2.36 -7.32
N ILE A 47 -8.78 2.17 -6.51
CA ILE A 47 -9.70 1.03 -6.60
C ILE A 47 -10.57 1.16 -7.86
N SER A 48 -11.14 2.35 -8.10
CA SER A 48 -12.03 2.61 -9.24
C SER A 48 -11.31 2.52 -10.58
N LEU A 49 -10.07 3.01 -10.71
CA LEU A 49 -9.29 2.87 -11.94
C LEU A 49 -8.99 1.42 -12.34
N HIS A 50 -9.06 0.49 -11.38
CA HIS A 50 -8.85 -0.93 -11.62
C HIS A 50 -10.16 -1.71 -11.80
N GLU A 51 -11.33 -1.06 -11.72
CA GLU A 51 -12.60 -1.69 -12.07
C GLU A 51 -12.73 -1.71 -13.59
N ALA A 52 -12.58 -2.91 -14.17
CA ALA A 52 -12.92 -3.10 -15.57
C ALA A 52 -14.43 -2.82 -15.72
N ILE A 53 -14.77 -1.75 -16.44
CA ILE A 53 -16.15 -1.49 -16.81
C ILE A 53 -16.47 -2.46 -17.95
N ASP A 54 -17.23 -3.50 -17.64
CA ASP A 54 -17.84 -4.37 -18.67
C ASP A 54 -18.92 -3.54 -19.39
N LEU A 55 -18.50 -2.83 -20.42
CA LEU A 55 -19.38 -2.13 -21.34
C LEU A 55 -19.83 -3.11 -22.42
N ASP A 56 -21.14 -3.20 -22.67
CA ASP A 56 -21.70 -3.98 -23.78
C ASP A 56 -21.09 -3.50 -25.11
N GLU A 57 -20.35 -4.38 -25.81
CA GLU A 57 -19.62 -4.05 -27.06
C GLU A 57 -20.52 -3.68 -28.25
N HIS A 58 -21.84 -3.69 -28.07
CA HIS A 58 -22.85 -3.36 -29.07
C HIS A 58 -23.48 -1.98 -28.92
N ASP A 59 -23.18 -1.23 -27.87
CA ASP A 59 -23.62 0.16 -27.74
C ASP A 59 -22.57 1.11 -28.36
N GLU A 60 -22.99 1.92 -29.33
CA GLU A 60 -22.12 2.88 -30.02
C GLU A 60 -21.54 3.90 -29.01
N VAL A 61 -22.33 4.23 -27.97
CA VAL A 61 -21.91 5.06 -26.84
C VAL A 61 -20.88 4.32 -25.97
N ALA A 62 -21.03 3.01 -25.77
CA ALA A 62 -20.05 2.20 -25.04
C ALA A 62 -18.71 2.09 -25.78
N VAL A 63 -18.74 1.96 -27.11
CA VAL A 63 -17.52 1.96 -27.94
C VAL A 63 -16.84 3.33 -27.88
N GLU A 64 -17.59 4.42 -27.94
CA GLU A 64 -17.04 5.77 -27.76
C GLU A 64 -16.48 5.99 -26.35
N LEU A 65 -17.18 5.53 -25.31
CA LEU A 65 -16.68 5.56 -23.92
C LEU A 65 -15.39 4.76 -23.77
N LYS A 66 -15.31 3.54 -24.34
CA LYS A 66 -14.11 2.70 -24.32
C LYS A 66 -12.93 3.36 -25.04
N LYS A 67 -13.19 4.05 -26.16
CA LYS A 67 -12.16 4.86 -26.85
C LYS A 67 -11.74 6.08 -26.02
N LEU A 68 -12.66 6.68 -25.27
CA LEU A 68 -12.38 7.82 -24.40
C LEU A 68 -11.56 7.38 -23.18
N ASP A 69 -11.89 6.23 -22.62
CA ASP A 69 -11.17 5.55 -21.53
C ASP A 69 -9.73 5.22 -21.96
N GLN A 70 -9.55 4.62 -23.15
CA GLN A 70 -8.22 4.38 -23.73
C GLN A 70 -7.40 5.66 -23.94
N LYS A 71 -8.04 6.76 -24.34
CA LYS A 71 -7.36 8.07 -24.45
C LYS A 71 -6.99 8.61 -23.08
N MET A 72 -7.84 8.38 -22.07
CA MET A 72 -7.56 8.75 -20.69
C MET A 72 -6.41 7.94 -20.11
N ASP A 73 -6.39 6.62 -20.33
CA ASP A 73 -5.28 5.74 -19.95
C ASP A 73 -3.97 6.18 -20.61
N LEU A 74 -3.98 6.46 -21.91
CA LEU A 74 -2.79 6.96 -22.61
C LEU A 74 -2.33 8.31 -22.07
N LEU A 75 -3.26 9.22 -21.76
CA LEU A 75 -2.92 10.50 -21.13
C LEU A 75 -2.37 10.32 -19.71
N LEU A 76 -2.92 9.37 -18.93
CA LEU A 76 -2.41 9.02 -17.61
C LEU A 76 -1.02 8.38 -17.70
N ASP A 77 -0.77 7.54 -18.69
CA ASP A 77 0.54 6.94 -18.95
C ASP A 77 1.56 8.00 -19.38
N MET A 78 1.20 8.90 -20.30
CA MET A 78 2.07 9.99 -20.75
C MET A 78 2.36 11.00 -19.63
N ILE A 79 1.34 11.35 -18.83
CA ILE A 79 1.52 12.19 -17.65
C ILE A 79 2.35 11.44 -16.61
N GLY A 80 2.13 10.14 -16.45
CA GLY A 80 2.96 9.25 -15.63
C GLY A 80 4.41 9.32 -16.06
N GLU A 81 4.72 9.12 -17.34
CA GLU A 81 6.06 9.20 -17.90
C GLU A 81 6.69 10.58 -17.70
N LEU A 82 5.95 11.67 -17.95
CA LEU A 82 6.42 13.04 -17.75
C LEU A 82 6.70 13.35 -16.27
N LEU A 83 5.85 12.86 -15.37
CA LEU A 83 6.05 12.98 -13.93
C LEU A 83 7.19 12.09 -13.46
N THR A 84 7.43 10.95 -14.10
CA THR A 84 8.56 10.07 -13.79
C THR A 84 9.88 10.65 -14.29
N GLN A 85 9.87 11.43 -15.40
CA GLN A 85 11.05 12.15 -15.90
C GLN A 85 11.45 13.33 -15.03
N LYS A 86 10.51 13.95 -14.29
CA LYS A 86 10.80 15.10 -13.42
C LYS A 86 10.85 14.80 -11.93
N ASN A 87 10.29 13.67 -11.47
CA ASN A 87 10.33 13.28 -10.07
C ASN A 87 11.39 12.21 -9.84
N ASP A 88 12.25 12.44 -8.85
CA ASP A 88 12.99 11.37 -8.18
C ASP A 88 11.99 10.42 -7.51
N SER A 89 11.40 9.50 -8.29
CA SER A 89 10.52 8.47 -7.75
C SER A 89 11.33 7.68 -6.73
N PRO A 90 10.84 7.53 -5.49
CA PRO A 90 11.61 6.90 -4.45
C PRO A 90 11.92 5.44 -4.81
N GLU A 91 13.01 4.93 -4.25
CA GLU A 91 13.45 3.56 -4.48
C GLU A 91 12.33 2.56 -4.20
N LYS A 92 12.13 1.61 -5.12
CA LYS A 92 11.17 0.51 -4.94
C LYS A 92 11.75 -0.50 -3.96
N VAL A 93 11.12 -0.65 -2.81
CA VAL A 93 11.56 -1.56 -1.74
C VAL A 93 10.58 -2.71 -1.60
N SER A 94 11.08 -3.88 -1.22
CA SER A 94 10.22 -5.02 -0.87
C SER A 94 9.49 -4.71 0.42
N ILE A 95 8.17 -4.76 0.36
CA ILE A 95 7.29 -4.45 1.48
C ILE A 95 6.31 -5.59 1.76
N ARG A 96 5.91 -5.66 3.02
CA ARG A 96 4.78 -6.41 3.53
C ARG A 96 3.83 -5.39 4.18
N LEU A 97 2.67 -5.17 3.57
CA LEU A 97 1.71 -4.15 4.01
C LEU A 97 0.44 -4.81 4.55
N THR A 98 0.01 -4.36 5.73
CA THR A 98 -1.30 -4.66 6.31
C THR A 98 -2.08 -3.36 6.52
N ALA A 99 -3.33 -3.46 7.00
CA ALA A 99 -4.10 -2.28 7.40
C ALA A 99 -3.52 -1.54 8.63
N HIS A 100 -2.61 -2.18 9.36
CA HIS A 100 -2.12 -1.72 10.66
C HIS A 100 -0.61 -1.44 10.68
N SER A 101 0.15 -2.06 9.79
CA SER A 101 1.60 -2.01 9.79
C SER A 101 2.19 -2.15 8.40
N LEU A 102 3.43 -1.67 8.28
CA LEU A 102 4.29 -1.86 7.12
C LEU A 102 5.60 -2.50 7.58
N ALA A 103 5.93 -3.68 7.07
CA ALA A 103 7.26 -4.24 7.21
C ALA A 103 8.04 -4.03 5.90
N CYS A 104 9.31 -3.64 5.98
CA CYS A 104 10.15 -3.50 4.81
C CYS A 104 11.64 -3.68 5.13
N GLU A 105 12.41 -4.00 4.09
CA GLU A 105 13.86 -4.05 4.16
C GLU A 105 14.45 -2.76 3.55
N SER A 106 14.61 -1.71 4.36
CA SER A 106 15.16 -0.43 3.88
C SER A 106 16.41 -0.03 4.63
N LYS A 107 17.55 0.03 3.92
CA LYS A 107 18.84 0.53 4.46
C LYS A 107 18.72 1.95 5.03
N LYS A 108 17.82 2.78 4.49
CA LYS A 108 17.55 4.14 5.02
C LYS A 108 16.88 4.09 6.38
N LEU A 109 15.90 3.20 6.58
CA LEU A 109 15.29 2.99 7.89
C LEU A 109 16.25 2.32 8.88
N VAL A 110 17.08 1.37 8.44
CA VAL A 110 18.09 0.74 9.32
C VAL A 110 19.01 1.79 9.93
N LYS A 111 19.38 2.82 9.17
CA LYS A 111 20.16 3.97 9.68
C LYS A 111 19.37 4.88 10.63
N LEU A 112 18.04 4.94 10.48
CA LEU A 112 17.20 5.74 11.35
C LEU A 112 17.00 5.07 12.71
N VAL A 113 16.98 3.74 12.77
CA VAL A 113 16.85 3.03 14.05
C VAL A 113 18.21 2.83 14.70
N ASP A 114 18.64 3.80 15.50
CA ASP A 114 19.66 3.53 16.52
C ASP A 114 19.01 2.65 17.59
N LYS A 115 19.73 1.59 17.99
CA LYS A 115 19.33 0.40 18.78
C LYS A 115 18.53 0.61 20.08
N GLN A 116 18.14 1.83 20.46
CA GLN A 116 17.46 2.11 21.73
C GLN A 116 16.32 3.14 21.67
N THR A 117 15.89 3.63 20.49
CA THR A 117 14.83 4.64 20.45
C THR A 117 13.75 4.31 19.42
N THR A 118 12.51 4.16 19.87
CA THR A 118 11.32 4.19 19.01
C THR A 118 11.24 5.57 18.36
N LYS A 119 11.55 5.64 17.07
CA LYS A 119 11.46 6.89 16.30
C LYS A 119 10.11 6.96 15.59
N LYS A 120 9.48 8.14 15.67
CA LYS A 120 8.29 8.47 14.90
C LYS A 120 8.71 8.78 13.47
N VAL A 121 8.00 8.22 12.50
CA VAL A 121 8.30 8.38 11.08
C VAL A 121 7.05 8.72 10.30
N LYS A 122 7.26 9.51 9.24
CA LYS A 122 6.33 9.69 8.15
C LYS A 122 6.74 8.80 6.98
N ILE A 123 5.79 8.04 6.47
CA ILE A 123 5.92 7.14 5.32
C ILE A 123 5.17 7.79 4.16
N CYS A 124 5.84 7.94 3.02
CA CYS A 124 5.19 8.32 1.76
C CYS A 124 5.20 7.09 0.84
N LEU A 125 4.04 6.45 0.68
CA LEU A 125 3.88 5.19 -0.06
C LEU A 125 3.08 5.42 -1.35
N TYR A 126 3.63 4.99 -2.48
CA TYR A 126 2.96 5.08 -3.78
C TYR A 126 2.38 3.71 -4.14
N ILE A 127 1.05 3.56 -4.04
CA ILE A 127 0.37 2.28 -4.29
C ILE A 127 0.18 2.01 -5.79
N ASN A 128 -0.22 3.04 -6.54
CA ASN A 128 -0.53 2.92 -7.95
C ASN A 128 0.42 3.78 -8.79
N PRO A 129 1.18 3.22 -9.75
CA PRO A 129 2.07 4.01 -10.61
C PRO A 129 1.33 5.05 -11.46
N SER A 130 0.07 4.81 -11.82
CA SER A 130 -0.74 5.75 -12.62
C SER A 130 -1.24 6.95 -11.80
N ILE A 131 -1.19 6.87 -10.46
CA ILE A 131 -1.54 7.99 -9.58
C ILE A 131 -0.25 8.52 -8.95
N PRO A 132 0.22 9.72 -9.34
CA PRO A 132 1.47 10.31 -8.87
C PRO A 132 1.38 10.90 -7.44
N SER A 133 0.53 10.31 -6.59
CA SER A 133 0.25 10.80 -5.23
C SER A 133 0.60 9.72 -4.21
N ALA A 134 1.42 10.08 -3.24
CA ALA A 134 1.73 9.20 -2.11
C ALA A 134 0.61 9.20 -1.07
N LEU A 135 0.35 8.03 -0.50
CA LEU A 135 -0.26 7.93 0.81
C LEU A 135 0.72 8.43 1.86
N ASN A 136 0.26 9.34 2.70
CA ASN A 136 1.02 9.84 3.83
C ASN A 136 0.58 9.09 5.09
N LEU A 137 1.41 8.18 5.56
CA LEU A 137 1.16 7.38 6.75
C LEU A 137 2.14 7.80 7.84
N PHE A 138 1.71 7.72 9.09
CA PHE A 138 2.56 8.01 10.24
C PHE A 138 2.65 6.77 11.10
N GLY A 139 3.77 6.57 11.77
CA GLY A 139 3.91 5.43 12.65
C GLY A 139 5.18 5.45 13.48
N GLU A 140 5.28 4.45 14.33
CA GLU A 140 6.46 4.21 15.16
C GLU A 140 7.22 3.02 14.61
N VAL A 141 8.54 3.17 14.50
CA VAL A 141 9.42 2.11 14.06
C VAL A 141 9.72 1.15 15.20
N LYS A 142 9.50 -0.14 14.99
CA LYS A 142 9.96 -1.23 15.84
C LYS A 142 11.01 -2.05 15.07
N LEU A 143 12.18 -2.21 15.68
CA LEU A 143 13.16 -3.19 15.23
C LEU A 143 12.70 -4.56 15.70
N CYS A 144 12.70 -5.51 14.80
CA CYS A 144 12.50 -6.90 15.13
C CYS A 144 13.87 -7.60 15.11
N GLU A 145 14.60 -7.48 16.23
CA GLU A 145 15.81 -8.26 16.47
C GLU A 145 15.38 -9.62 17.05
N ASN A 146 15.60 -10.71 16.30
CA ASN A 146 15.47 -12.14 16.67
C ASN A 146 14.37 -12.56 17.67
N ILE A 147 13.52 -13.46 17.17
CA ILE A 147 12.50 -14.26 17.88
C ILE A 147 13.08 -14.88 19.16
N ASP A 148 12.44 -14.62 20.30
CA ASP A 148 12.17 -15.59 21.38
C ASP A 148 11.40 -14.91 22.51
N THR A 149 10.14 -14.56 22.27
CA THR A 149 9.02 -14.62 23.22
C THR A 149 7.77 -14.05 22.55
N ILE A 150 6.93 -14.96 22.06
CA ILE A 150 5.56 -14.65 21.65
C ILE A 150 4.78 -14.41 22.94
N ASP A 151 4.64 -13.15 23.34
CA ASP A 151 3.54 -12.76 24.23
C ASP A 151 2.35 -12.42 23.35
N ASN A 152 1.39 -13.35 23.34
CA ASN A 152 0.12 -13.31 22.63
C ASN A 152 -0.57 -11.95 22.78
N SER A 153 -0.66 -11.19 21.68
CA SER A 153 -1.81 -10.30 21.40
C SER A 153 -1.70 -9.55 20.06
N PHE A 154 -0.70 -9.78 19.22
CA PHE A 154 -0.69 -9.26 17.85
C PHE A 154 -0.03 -10.25 16.89
N ASP A 155 -0.84 -11.17 16.38
CA ASP A 155 -0.46 -12.16 15.37
C ASP A 155 -0.07 -11.49 14.05
N VAL A 156 1.24 -11.46 13.78
CA VAL A 156 1.81 -11.69 12.45
C VAL A 156 3.06 -12.54 12.66
N GLU A 157 2.92 -13.85 12.44
CA GLU A 157 4.00 -14.83 12.46
C GLU A 157 5.21 -14.40 11.61
N ALA A 158 6.39 -14.78 12.10
CA ALA A 158 7.67 -14.75 11.41
C ALA A 158 8.12 -13.35 10.93
N ILE A 159 8.64 -12.59 11.88
CA ILE A 159 9.69 -11.61 11.61
C ILE A 159 10.81 -12.33 10.86
N VAL A 160 10.92 -12.04 9.57
CA VAL A 160 12.11 -12.37 8.78
C VAL A 160 13.25 -11.53 9.34
N SER A 161 14.34 -12.19 9.76
CA SER A 161 15.53 -11.58 10.31
C SER A 161 15.94 -10.36 9.46
N ASN A 162 15.93 -9.17 10.07
CA ASN A 162 16.28 -7.86 9.48
C ASN A 162 15.17 -7.05 8.78
N MET A 163 13.88 -7.41 8.90
CA MET A 163 12.79 -6.52 8.49
C MET A 163 12.49 -5.46 9.56
N ILE A 164 12.23 -4.23 9.11
CA ILE A 164 11.81 -3.12 9.97
C ILE A 164 10.29 -3.01 9.88
N VAL A 165 9.62 -3.03 11.03
CA VAL A 165 8.16 -2.92 11.12
C VAL A 165 7.80 -1.51 11.59
N VAL A 166 6.89 -0.87 10.88
CA VAL A 166 6.31 0.41 11.28
C VAL A 166 4.83 0.21 11.56
N ASN A 167 4.40 0.47 12.79
CA ASN A 167 3.00 0.41 13.16
C ASN A 167 2.34 1.76 12.92
N PHE A 168 1.22 1.76 12.22
CA PHE A 168 0.54 3.00 11.84
C PHE A 168 -0.12 3.67 13.05
N PHE A 169 -0.03 5.00 13.06
CA PHE A 169 -0.63 5.88 14.05
C PHE A 169 -1.65 6.79 13.38
N GLY A 170 -2.84 6.91 13.98
CA GLY A 170 -3.84 7.90 13.58
C GLY A 170 -4.56 7.63 12.24
N LEU A 171 -4.54 6.40 11.73
CA LEU A 171 -5.33 6.04 10.55
C LEU A 171 -6.82 5.97 10.89
N SER A 172 -7.65 6.58 10.04
CA SER A 172 -9.10 6.46 10.13
C SER A 172 -9.55 5.05 9.73
N GLN A 173 -10.71 4.62 10.24
CA GLN A 173 -11.29 3.32 9.86
C GLN A 173 -11.53 3.25 8.35
N ALA A 174 -12.00 4.33 7.73
CA ALA A 174 -12.23 4.37 6.29
C ALA A 174 -10.95 4.10 5.49
N VAL A 175 -9.80 4.66 5.89
CA VAL A 175 -8.52 4.40 5.22
C VAL A 175 -8.11 2.93 5.39
N LYS A 176 -8.30 2.35 6.59
CA LYS A 176 -8.02 0.93 6.84
C LYS A 176 -8.86 0.02 5.95
N ASP A 177 -10.17 0.25 5.88
CA ASP A 177 -11.09 -0.55 5.08
C ASP A 177 -10.71 -0.51 3.58
N GLN A 178 -10.28 0.65 3.07
CA GLN A 178 -9.84 0.77 1.67
C GLN A 178 -8.48 0.09 1.43
N LEU A 179 -7.55 0.14 2.40
CA LEU A 179 -6.30 -0.62 2.33
C LEU A 179 -6.59 -2.13 2.30
N GLU A 180 -7.47 -2.63 3.16
CA GLU A 180 -7.88 -4.04 3.17
C GLU A 180 -8.46 -4.47 1.83
N LYS A 181 -9.32 -3.64 1.21
CA LYS A 181 -9.86 -3.91 -0.13
C LYS A 181 -8.76 -4.04 -1.18
N ILE A 182 -7.77 -3.15 -1.17
CA ILE A 182 -6.64 -3.22 -2.11
C ILE A 182 -5.80 -4.47 -1.86
N ILE A 183 -5.48 -4.75 -0.60
CA ILE A 183 -4.71 -5.94 -0.19
C ILE A 183 -5.42 -7.21 -0.67
N PHE A 184 -6.72 -7.32 -0.40
CA PHE A 184 -7.55 -8.45 -0.81
C PHE A 184 -7.60 -8.61 -2.34
N ARG A 185 -7.76 -7.52 -3.08
CA ARG A 185 -7.74 -7.54 -4.56
C ARG A 185 -6.40 -8.02 -5.09
N HIS A 186 -5.29 -7.51 -4.56
CA HIS A 186 -3.95 -7.92 -4.96
C HIS A 186 -3.71 -9.40 -4.66
N HIS A 187 -4.11 -9.86 -3.47
CA HIS A 187 -4.04 -11.26 -3.07
C HIS A 187 -4.80 -12.17 -4.05
N ARG A 188 -6.05 -11.83 -4.38
CA ARG A 188 -6.84 -12.57 -5.38
C ARG A 188 -6.18 -12.61 -6.76
N LYS A 189 -5.54 -11.51 -7.17
CA LYS A 189 -4.83 -11.42 -8.46
C LYS A 189 -3.59 -12.32 -8.51
N ILE A 190 -2.85 -12.44 -7.41
CA ILE A 190 -1.70 -13.36 -7.31
C ILE A 190 -2.16 -14.81 -7.45
N ILE A 191 -3.18 -15.21 -6.68
CA ILE A 191 -3.73 -16.59 -6.73
C ILE A 191 -4.19 -16.96 -8.15
N ALA A 192 -4.85 -16.04 -8.85
CA ALA A 192 -5.28 -16.26 -10.22
C ALA A 192 -4.10 -16.49 -11.19
N ARG A 193 -3.00 -15.76 -11.02
CA ARG A 193 -1.78 -15.92 -11.84
C ARG A 193 -1.08 -17.24 -11.58
N GLU A 194 -0.99 -17.67 -10.33
CA GLU A 194 -0.34 -18.93 -9.95
C GLU A 194 -1.07 -20.16 -10.52
N ARG A 195 -2.42 -20.10 -10.57
CA ARG A 195 -3.22 -21.17 -11.19
C ARG A 195 -2.99 -21.24 -12.70
N ALA A 196 -3.00 -20.10 -13.38
CA ALA A 196 -2.78 -20.05 -14.83
C ALA A 196 -1.40 -20.58 -15.25
N PHE A 197 -0.36 -20.39 -14.42
CA PHE A 197 0.98 -20.90 -14.69
C PHE A 197 1.13 -22.40 -14.46
N LYS A 198 0.27 -23.01 -13.62
CA LYS A 198 0.32 -24.44 -13.30
C LYS A 198 -0.39 -25.33 -14.33
N ASP A 199 -1.24 -24.73 -15.16
CA ASP A 199 -2.03 -25.40 -16.20
C ASP A 199 -1.41 -25.26 -17.61
N SER A 200 -0.17 -24.76 -17.72
CA SER A 200 0.64 -24.68 -18.97
C SER A 200 1.84 -25.62 -18.93
#